data_AF-A0A5N6QGF6-F1
#
_entry.id   AF-A0A5N6QGF6-F1
#
_cell.length_a   1.000
_cell.length_b   1.000
_cell.length_c   1.000
_cell.angle_alpha   90.00
_cell.angle_beta   90.00
_cell.angle_gamma   90.00
#
_symmetry.space_group_name_H-M   'P 1'
#
loop_
_entity.id
_entity.type
_entity.pdbx_description
1 polymer ?
#
loop_
_entity_poly.entity_id
_entity_poly.type
_entity_poly.pdbx_seq_one_letter_code
_entity_poly.pdbx_strand_id
1 'polypeptide(L)'
;MEAVKSTSRGAGGRKGGERKKSVTKSVKAGLQFPVGRLARFLKKGRYSQRTGTGAPVYLAAVLEYLAAEVLSRIPKPSLFLALFLSRCVLHFLYL
;
A
#
# COMPACT_ATOMS: atom_id res chain seq x y z
N MET A 1 -9.30 10.98 37.12
CA MET A 1 -8.69 10.85 35.79
C MET A 1 -7.45 11.71 35.76
N GLU A 2 -6.27 11.15 35.52
CA GLU A 2 -5.03 11.91 35.30
C GLU A 2 -4.38 11.38 34.01
N ALA A 3 -4.19 12.30 33.07
CA ALA A 3 -3.78 12.00 31.70
C ALA A 3 -2.24 12.04 31.60
N VAL A 4 -1.62 10.87 31.47
CA VAL A 4 -0.17 10.80 31.20
C VAL A 4 0.08 11.14 29.73
N LYS A 5 0.42 12.40 29.48
CA LYS A 5 0.90 12.89 28.18
C LYS A 5 2.37 12.52 28.01
N SER A 6 2.66 11.46 27.26
CA SER A 6 4.03 11.11 26.88
C SER A 6 4.55 12.03 25.78
N THR A 7 5.41 12.96 26.16
CA THR A 7 6.30 13.71 25.27
C THR A 7 7.42 12.78 24.80
N SER A 8 7.49 12.46 23.51
CA SER A 8 8.71 11.93 22.91
C SER A 8 9.37 13.02 22.06
N ARG A 9 10.49 13.53 22.59
CA ARG A 9 11.41 14.42 21.87
C ARG A 9 12.33 13.58 20.97
N GLY A 10 12.42 14.00 19.70
CA GLY A 10 13.66 14.04 18.94
C GLY A 10 14.13 12.79 18.20
N ALA A 11 13.82 12.71 16.91
CA ALA A 11 14.76 12.18 15.93
C ALA A 11 14.68 13.06 14.67
N GLY A 12 15.64 13.96 14.53
CA GLY A 12 15.77 14.87 13.39
C GLY A 12 16.06 14.09 12.11
N GLY A 13 15.01 13.78 11.34
CA GLY A 13 15.13 13.38 9.95
C GLY A 13 14.67 14.52 9.05
N ARG A 14 15.63 15.22 8.41
CA ARG A 14 15.45 16.23 7.34
C ARG A 14 14.15 17.04 7.44
N LYS A 15 14.01 17.84 8.51
CA LYS A 15 12.90 18.78 8.65
C LYS A 15 13.40 20.19 8.33
N GLY A 16 13.75 20.43 7.08
CA GLY A 16 14.35 21.72 6.68
C GLY A 16 14.47 21.96 5.18
N GLY A 17 13.64 21.30 4.37
CA GLY A 17 13.56 21.56 2.94
C GLY A 17 12.13 21.35 2.46
N GLU A 18 11.78 22.00 1.35
CA GLU A 18 10.46 21.91 0.72
C GLU A 18 9.99 20.45 0.68
N ARG A 19 8.88 20.16 1.39
CA ARG A 19 8.37 18.80 1.52
C ARG A 19 7.87 18.36 0.15
N LYS A 20 8.67 17.55 -0.54
CA LYS A 20 8.20 16.79 -1.70
C LYS A 20 6.89 16.07 -1.32
N LYS A 21 5.90 16.15 -2.20
CA LYS A 21 4.59 15.51 -2.01
C LYS A 21 4.79 14.06 -1.57
N SER A 22 4.14 13.65 -0.48
CA SER A 22 4.32 12.31 0.05
C SER A 22 3.71 11.29 -0.91
N VAL A 23 4.55 10.52 -1.58
CA VAL A 23 4.10 9.40 -2.42
C VAL A 23 3.74 8.22 -1.53
N THR A 24 2.59 7.60 -1.79
CA THR A 24 2.15 6.43 -1.01
C THR A 24 2.96 5.19 -1.40
N LYS A 25 3.09 4.23 -0.47
CA LYS A 25 3.84 2.99 -0.72
C LYS A 25 3.23 2.14 -1.84
N SER A 26 1.92 2.21 -2.04
CA SER A 26 1.23 1.54 -3.15
C SER A 26 1.63 2.13 -4.49
N VAL A 27 1.60 3.46 -4.61
CA VAL A 27 2.04 4.17 -5.83
C VAL A 27 3.51 3.87 -6.12
N LYS A 28 4.38 3.93 -5.12
CA LYS A 28 5.81 3.60 -5.29
C LYS A 28 6.06 2.14 -5.70
N ALA A 29 5.16 1.22 -5.36
CA ALA A 29 5.25 -0.19 -5.72
C ALA A 29 4.49 -0.54 -7.02
N GLY A 30 3.78 0.41 -7.63
CA GLY A 30 2.94 0.17 -8.80
C GLY A 30 1.72 -0.72 -8.54
N LEU A 31 1.29 -0.87 -7.27
CA LEU A 31 0.20 -1.76 -6.87
C LEU A 31 -1.10 -0.98 -6.67
N GLN A 32 -2.23 -1.51 -7.16
CA GLN A 32 -3.56 -0.98 -6.84
C GLN A 32 -3.96 -1.30 -5.40
N PHE A 33 -3.51 -2.44 -4.86
CA PHE A 33 -3.83 -2.79 -3.49
C PHE A 33 -3.12 -1.88 -2.46
N PRO A 34 -3.80 -1.51 -1.36
CA PRO A 34 -3.27 -0.57 -0.36
C PRO A 34 -2.22 -1.23 0.56
N VAL A 35 -0.94 -1.17 0.17
CA VAL A 35 0.23 -1.66 0.92
C VAL A 35 0.28 -1.07 2.34
N GLY A 36 -0.03 0.22 2.48
CA GLY A 36 -0.02 0.89 3.79
C GLY A 36 -1.03 0.33 4.78
N ARG A 37 -2.18 -0.15 4.29
CA ARG A 37 -3.24 -0.76 5.11
C ARG A 37 -2.82 -2.18 5.54
N LEU A 38 -2.27 -2.96 4.62
CA LEU A 38 -1.74 -4.29 4.93
C LEU A 38 -0.64 -4.23 6.00
N ALA A 39 0.26 -3.26 5.91
CA ALA A 39 1.29 -3.05 6.93
C ALA A 39 0.71 -2.79 8.33
N ARG A 40 -0.42 -2.07 8.43
CA ARG A 40 -1.11 -1.84 9.72
C ARG A 40 -1.76 -3.11 10.24
N PHE A 41 -2.39 -3.91 9.37
CA PHE A 41 -3.01 -5.17 9.76
C PHE A 41 -1.98 -6.21 10.20
N LEU A 42 -0.82 -6.29 9.55
CA LEU A 42 0.25 -7.19 9.98
C LEU A 42 0.75 -6.87 11.41
N LYS A 43 0.82 -5.57 11.76
CA LYS A 43 1.17 -5.14 13.11
C LYS A 43 0.05 -5.38 14.13
N LYS A 44 -1.21 -5.14 13.75
CA LYS A 44 -2.37 -5.36 14.63
C LYS A 44 -2.56 -6.85 14.92
N GLY A 45 -2.34 -7.72 13.94
CA GLY A 45 -2.48 -9.17 14.05
C GLY A 45 -1.36 -9.86 14.83
N ARG A 46 -0.31 -9.15 15.26
CA ARG A 46 0.83 -9.69 16.03
C ARG A 46 1.47 -10.95 15.40
N TYR A 47 1.45 -11.08 14.07
CA TYR A 47 1.99 -12.25 13.36
C TYR A 47 3.50 -12.43 13.52
N SER A 48 4.22 -11.35 13.83
CA SER A 48 5.66 -11.37 14.12
C SER A 48 6.03 -10.17 15.00
N GLN A 49 7.08 -10.34 15.79
CA GLN A 49 7.67 -9.26 16.59
C GLN A 49 8.21 -8.12 15.72
N ARG A 50 8.70 -8.43 14.51
CA ARG A 50 9.20 -7.45 13.53
C ARG A 50 8.77 -7.84 12.12
N THR A 51 7.98 -6.97 11.51
CA THR A 51 7.59 -7.11 10.09
C THR A 51 8.57 -6.35 9.21
N GLY A 52 9.22 -7.04 8.28
CA GLY A 52 10.10 -6.42 7.29
C GLY A 52 9.36 -5.41 6.40
N THR A 53 10.07 -4.42 5.87
CA THR A 53 9.49 -3.36 5.03
C THR A 53 8.90 -3.88 3.72
N GLY A 54 9.46 -4.98 3.18
CA GLY A 54 8.98 -5.62 1.94
C GLY A 54 7.81 -6.60 2.13
N ALA A 55 7.56 -7.10 3.34
CA ALA A 55 6.49 -8.05 3.60
C ALA A 55 5.08 -7.56 3.19
N PRO A 56 4.65 -6.31 3.52
CA PRO A 56 3.35 -5.84 3.06
C PRO A 56 3.28 -5.56 1.56
N VAL A 57 4.41 -5.35 0.88
CA VAL A 57 4.46 -5.16 -0.58
C VAL A 57 4.26 -6.50 -1.28
N TYR A 58 4.97 -7.53 -0.82
CA TYR A 58 4.81 -8.90 -1.35
C TYR A 58 3.37 -9.40 -1.18
N LEU A 59 2.80 -9.23 0.01
CA LEU A 59 1.41 -9.62 0.27
C LEU A 59 0.41 -8.87 -0.63
N ALA A 60 0.60 -7.56 -0.83
CA ALA A 60 -0.25 -6.79 -1.74
C ALA A 60 -0.18 -7.31 -3.17
N ALA A 61 1.03 -7.63 -3.67
CA ALA A 61 1.22 -8.13 -5.02
C ALA A 61 0.53 -9.49 -5.25
N VAL A 62 0.66 -10.42 -4.30
CA VAL A 62 -0.01 -11.73 -4.39
C VAL A 62 -1.53 -11.58 -4.35
N LEU A 63 -2.06 -10.73 -3.48
CA LEU A 63 -3.50 -10.47 -3.42
C LEU A 63 -4.02 -9.81 -4.69
N GLU A 64 -3.24 -8.91 -5.30
CA GLU A 64 -3.57 -8.26 -6.57
C GLU A 64 -3.63 -9.27 -7.71
N TYR A 65 -2.63 -10.14 -7.77
CA TYR A 65 -2.56 -11.21 -8.75
C TYR A 65 -3.75 -12.17 -8.64
N LEU A 66 -4.02 -12.68 -7.44
CA LEU A 66 -5.14 -13.61 -7.21
C LEU A 66 -6.50 -12.96 -7.49
N ALA A 67 -6.66 -11.69 -7.08
CA ALA A 67 -7.86 -10.94 -7.42
C ALA A 67 -8.02 -10.86 -8.93
N ALA A 68 -6.97 -10.52 -9.70
CA ALA A 68 -7.04 -10.46 -11.15
C ALA A 68 -7.40 -11.81 -11.79
N GLU A 69 -6.84 -12.93 -11.33
CA GLU A 69 -7.15 -14.26 -11.86
C GLU A 69 -8.61 -14.66 -11.64
N VAL A 70 -9.13 -14.51 -10.41
CA VAL A 70 -10.52 -14.85 -10.09
C VAL A 70 -11.47 -13.95 -10.87
N LEU A 71 -11.15 -12.65 -10.93
CA LEU A 71 -11.92 -11.64 -11.63
C LEU A 71 -11.91 -11.94 -13.14
N SER A 72 -10.82 -12.43 -13.71
CA SER A 72 -10.74 -12.83 -15.13
C SER A 72 -11.61 -14.04 -15.47
N ARG A 73 -11.85 -14.95 -14.52
CA ARG A 73 -12.73 -16.11 -14.72
C ARG A 73 -14.22 -15.77 -14.61
N ILE A 74 -14.56 -14.60 -14.08
CA ILE A 74 -15.94 -14.12 -14.01
C ILE A 74 -16.31 -13.47 -15.36
N PRO A 75 -17.42 -13.89 -16.02
CA PRO A 75 -17.88 -13.23 -17.22
C PRO A 75 -18.31 -11.81 -16.86
N LYS A 76 -17.55 -10.81 -17.33
CA LYS A 76 -17.84 -9.40 -17.08
C LYS A 76 -18.25 -8.71 -18.36
N PRO A 77 -19.16 -7.72 -18.27
CA PRO A 77 -19.28 -6.72 -19.32
C PRO A 77 -17.89 -6.08 -19.47
N SER A 78 -17.34 -6.18 -20.67
CA SER A 78 -15.97 -5.91 -21.11
C SER A 78 -15.35 -4.58 -20.63
N LEU A 79 -16.17 -3.63 -20.18
CA LEU A 79 -15.76 -2.33 -19.66
C LEU A 79 -14.97 -2.38 -18.34
N PHE A 80 -15.27 -3.29 -17.42
CA PHE A 80 -14.63 -3.26 -16.09
C PHE A 80 -13.19 -3.78 -16.12
N LEU A 81 -12.92 -4.81 -16.93
CA LEU A 81 -11.57 -5.32 -17.15
C LEU A 81 -10.75 -4.33 -17.98
N ALA A 82 -11.36 -3.71 -18.99
CA ALA A 82 -10.72 -2.66 -19.79
C ALA A 82 -10.34 -1.45 -18.94
N LEU A 83 -11.18 -1.00 -18.01
CA LEU A 83 -10.86 0.10 -17.09
C LEU A 83 -9.82 -0.29 -16.04
N PHE A 84 -9.86 -1.52 -15.53
CA PHE A 84 -8.86 -2.00 -14.55
C PHE A 84 -7.48 -2.16 -15.20
N LEU A 85 -7.40 -2.77 -16.38
CA LEU A 85 -6.17 -2.85 -17.17
C LEU A 85 -5.72 -1.46 -17.65
N SER A 86 -6.64 -0.62 -18.12
CA SER A 86 -6.29 0.74 -18.57
C SER A 86 -5.75 1.57 -17.42
N ARG A 87 -6.36 1.59 -16.22
CA ARG A 87 -5.78 2.30 -15.06
C ARG A 87 -4.52 1.66 -14.51
N CYS A 88 -4.39 0.33 -14.51
CA CYS A 88 -3.15 -0.33 -14.10
C CYS A 88 -2.00 0.00 -15.06
N VAL A 89 -2.24 -0.05 -16.38
CA VAL A 89 -1.22 0.24 -17.40
C VAL A 89 -0.93 1.74 -17.48
N LEU A 90 -1.93 2.63 -17.41
CA LEU A 90 -1.70 4.07 -17.36
C LEU A 90 -0.97 4.49 -16.08
N HIS A 91 -1.24 3.85 -14.94
CA HIS A 91 -0.52 4.15 -13.70
C HIS A 91 0.91 3.58 -13.69
N PHE A 92 1.17 2.50 -14.46
CA PHE A 92 2.52 1.95 -14.65
C PHE A 92 3.33 2.70 -15.72
N LEU A 93 2.66 3.34 -16.69
CA LEU A 93 3.27 4.13 -17.77
C LEU A 93 3.36 5.64 -17.44
N TYR A 94 2.61 6.12 -16.45
CA TYR A 94 2.49 7.56 -16.10
C TYR A 94 2.87 7.84 -14.63
N LEU A 95 3.83 7.08 -14.10
CA LEU A 95 4.57 7.35 -12.85
C LEU A 95 6.07 7.31 -13.14
#